data_AF-A0A923S789-F1
#
_entry.id   AF-A0A923S789-F1
#
_cell.length_a   1.000
_cell.length_b   1.000
_cell.length_c   1.000
_cell.angle_alpha   90.00
_cell.angle_beta   90.00
_cell.angle_gamma   90.00
#
_symmetry.space_group_name_H-M   'P 1'
#
loop_
_entity.id
_entity.type
_entity.pdbx_description
1 polymer ?
#
loop_
_entity_poly.entity_id
_entity_poly.type
_entity_poly.pdbx_seq_one_letter_code
_entity_poly.pdbx_strand_id
1 'polypeptide(L)'
;MEKMFEKIISEGKKSGKSIEEINAELKAAGANFHLNPDGGVAGWTDAEMEEGFIPAEEEPKEARRTLDMRRRMEFAGTEQIQWIPGGRFAVSYDEDGYAKSAVRLHD
;
A
#
# COMPACT_ATOMS: atom_id res chain seq x y z
N MET A 1 0.83 23.00 -25.58
CA MET A 1 1.84 21.93 -25.75
C MET A 1 1.23 20.66 -25.20
N GLU A 2 0.52 19.93 -26.05
CA GLU A 2 1.03 18.81 -26.87
C GLU A 2 0.83 17.46 -26.16
N LYS A 3 -0.44 17.05 -26.07
CA LYS A 3 -0.81 15.63 -25.97
C LYS A 3 -0.60 14.88 -27.29
N MET A 4 0.12 15.46 -28.25
CA MET A 4 0.35 14.87 -29.56
C MET A 4 1.16 13.58 -29.42
N PHE A 5 2.24 13.60 -28.63
CA PHE A 5 3.03 12.40 -28.34
C PHE A 5 2.23 11.36 -27.55
N GLU A 6 1.43 11.79 -26.56
CA GLU A 6 0.54 10.90 -25.80
C GLU A 6 -0.48 10.20 -26.72
N LYS A 7 -1.07 10.93 -27.66
CA LYS A 7 -1.98 10.37 -28.68
C LYS A 7 -1.28 9.35 -29.56
N ILE A 8 -0.12 9.68 -30.12
CA ILE A 8 0.69 8.77 -30.96
C ILE A 8 0.96 7.46 -30.23
N ILE A 9 1.40 7.52 -28.96
CA ILE A 9 1.67 6.33 -28.15
C ILE A 9 0.39 5.54 -27.89
N SER A 10 -0.69 6.21 -27.47
CA SER A 10 -1.94 5.54 -27.10
C SER A 10 -2.66 4.91 -28.29
N GLU A 11 -2.67 5.58 -29.45
CA GLU A 11 -3.27 5.08 -30.69
C GLU A 11 -2.41 3.95 -31.27
N GLY A 12 -1.09 4.13 -31.32
CA GLY A 12 -0.17 3.10 -31.77
C GLY A 12 -0.28 1.80 -30.97
N LYS A 13 -0.33 1.89 -29.63
CA LYS A 13 -0.56 0.73 -28.75
C LYS A 13 -1.93 0.09 -28.98
N LYS A 14 -2.99 0.89 -29.14
CA LYS A 14 -4.35 0.37 -29.40
C LYS A 14 -4.46 -0.32 -30.76
N SER A 15 -3.75 0.18 -31.78
CA SER A 15 -3.74 -0.42 -33.12
C SER A 15 -2.79 -1.63 -33.23
N GLY A 16 -2.01 -1.93 -32.18
CA GLY A 16 -1.04 -3.03 -32.20
C GLY A 16 0.22 -2.76 -33.03
N LYS A 17 0.58 -1.48 -33.25
CA LYS A 17 1.84 -1.11 -33.91
C LYS A 17 3.03 -1.55 -33.07
N SER A 18 4.14 -1.86 -33.73
CA SER A 18 5.39 -2.14 -33.04
C SER A 18 5.93 -0.88 -32.36
N ILE A 19 6.78 -1.05 -31.34
CA ILE A 19 7.41 0.09 -30.65
C ILE A 19 8.30 0.89 -31.61
N GLU A 20 8.90 0.24 -32.61
CA GLU A 20 9.70 0.89 -33.66
C GLU A 20 8.85 1.81 -34.54
N GLU A 21 7.65 1.38 -34.94
CA GLU A 21 6.71 2.19 -35.72
C GLU A 21 6.24 3.40 -34.91
N ILE A 22 5.92 3.21 -33.62
CA ILE A 22 5.54 4.30 -32.72
C ILE A 22 6.70 5.30 -32.55
N ASN A 23 7.93 4.81 -32.42
CA ASN A 23 9.12 5.66 -32.31
C ASN A 23 9.40 6.47 -33.58
N ALA A 24 9.14 5.89 -34.76
CA ALA A 24 9.24 6.62 -36.03
C ALA A 24 8.23 7.77 -36.10
N GLU A 25 6.98 7.54 -35.68
CA GLU A 25 5.93 8.56 -35.61
C GLU A 25 6.25 9.64 -34.57
N LEU A 26 6.79 9.26 -33.41
CA LEU A 26 7.25 10.20 -32.39
C LEU A 26 8.39 11.09 -32.92
N LYS A 27 9.37 10.51 -33.61
CA LYS A 27 10.48 11.26 -34.21
C LYS A 27 10.01 12.20 -35.32
N ALA A 28 9.06 11.76 -36.15
CA ALA A 28 8.44 12.59 -37.18
C ALA A 28 7.64 13.76 -36.58
N ALA A 29 7.03 13.55 -35.41
CA ALA A 29 6.38 14.59 -34.63
C ALA A 29 7.37 15.49 -33.84
N GLY A 30 8.68 15.26 -33.96
CA GLY A 30 9.72 16.08 -33.32
C GLY A 30 10.06 15.69 -31.88
N ALA A 31 9.68 14.49 -31.43
CA ALA A 31 10.06 14.00 -30.10
C ALA A 31 11.58 13.80 -30.00
N ASN A 32 12.18 14.27 -28.90
CA ASN A 32 13.59 14.02 -28.57
C ASN A 32 13.77 12.77 -27.66
N PHE A 33 12.78 11.91 -27.58
CA PHE A 33 12.77 10.69 -26.79
C PHE A 33 12.23 9.52 -27.62
N HIS A 34 12.49 8.30 -27.17
CA HIS A 34 11.98 7.08 -27.78
C HIS A 34 11.54 6.10 -26.68
N LEU A 35 10.61 5.23 -27.02
CA LEU A 35 10.20 4.10 -26.19
C LEU A 35 11.21 2.97 -26.34
N ASN A 36 11.52 2.27 -25.24
CA ASN A 36 12.36 1.09 -25.26
C ASN A 36 11.59 -0.10 -25.88
N PRO A 37 12.06 -0.71 -27.00
CA PRO A 37 11.39 -1.85 -27.63
C PRO A 37 11.29 -3.07 -26.72
N ASP A 38 12.23 -3.25 -25.79
CA ASP A 38 12.26 -4.41 -24.89
C ASP A 38 11.38 -4.23 -23.64
N GLY A 39 10.75 -3.05 -23.47
CA GLY A 39 9.85 -2.77 -22.35
C GLY A 39 10.50 -2.75 -20.95
N GLY A 40 11.78 -3.09 -20.85
CA GLY A 40 12.52 -3.18 -19.59
C GLY A 40 12.76 -1.83 -18.93
N VAL A 41 12.73 -1.83 -17.60
CA VAL A 41 13.21 -0.73 -16.76
C VAL A 41 14.73 -0.71 -16.85
N ALA A 42 15.31 0.39 -17.34
CA ALA A 42 16.75 0.50 -17.48
C ALA A 42 17.45 0.35 -16.11
N GLY A 43 18.27 -0.69 -15.96
CA GLY A 43 19.13 -0.90 -14.79
C GLY A 43 18.59 -1.81 -13.70
N TRP A 44 17.45 -2.49 -13.91
CA TRP A 44 16.95 -3.52 -13.01
C TRP A 44 16.73 -4.81 -13.78
N THR A 45 17.34 -5.89 -13.32
CA THR A 45 17.12 -7.24 -13.84
C THR A 45 15.78 -7.78 -13.33
N ASP A 46 15.16 -8.69 -14.09
CA ASP A 46 13.92 -9.36 -13.64
C ASP A 46 14.13 -10.07 -12.29
N ALA A 47 15.35 -10.56 -12.04
CA ALA A 47 15.75 -11.14 -10.75
C ALA A 47 15.72 -10.11 -9.60
N GLU A 48 16.21 -8.89 -9.80
CA GLU A 48 16.16 -7.83 -8.78
C GLU A 48 14.72 -7.36 -8.50
N MET A 49 13.85 -7.44 -9.50
CA MET A 49 12.41 -7.16 -9.33
C MET A 49 11.72 -8.25 -8.51
N GLU A 50 12.08 -9.52 -8.71
CA GLU A 50 11.55 -10.66 -7.98
C GLU A 50 12.08 -10.70 -6.53
N GLU A 51 13.38 -10.48 -6.33
CA GLU A 51 14.00 -10.43 -4.99
C GLU A 51 13.50 -9.24 -4.15
N GLY A 52 13.10 -8.13 -4.78
CA GLY A 52 12.60 -6.95 -4.08
C GLY A 52 11.24 -7.16 -3.41
N PHE A 53 10.46 -8.17 -3.82
CA PHE A 53 9.14 -8.44 -3.27
C PHE A 53 9.18 -9.61 -2.29
N ILE A 54 9.21 -9.29 -0.99
CA ILE A 54 9.09 -10.29 0.08
C ILE A 54 7.60 -10.42 0.44
N PRO A 55 6.87 -11.47 -0.01
CA PRO A 55 5.50 -11.68 0.43
C PRO A 55 5.46 -11.95 1.93
N ALA A 56 4.45 -11.42 2.62
CA ALA A 56 4.20 -11.80 3.99
C ALA A 56 3.78 -13.28 4.04
N GLU A 57 4.35 -14.07 4.95
CA GLU A 57 3.98 -15.49 5.14
C GLU A 57 2.51 -15.65 5.56
N GLU A 58 1.96 -14.66 6.27
CA GLU A 58 0.57 -14.61 6.70
C GLU A 58 -0.06 -13.25 6.34
N GLU A 59 -1.35 -13.28 6.02
CA GLU A 59 -2.13 -12.04 5.92
C GLU A 59 -2.08 -11.28 7.25
N PRO A 60 -1.75 -9.99 7.24
CA PRO A 60 -1.69 -9.22 8.48
C PRO A 60 -3.08 -9.18 9.12
N LYS A 61 -3.15 -9.58 10.39
CA LYS A 61 -4.38 -9.48 11.18
C LYS A 61 -4.86 -8.04 11.16
N GLU A 62 -6.15 -7.85 10.93
CA GLU A 62 -6.73 -6.52 10.91
C GLU A 62 -6.49 -5.83 12.26
N ALA A 63 -5.86 -4.66 12.22
CA ALA A 63 -5.63 -3.87 13.42
C ALA A 63 -6.96 -3.49 14.06
N ARG A 64 -7.08 -3.75 15.37
CA ARG A 64 -8.26 -3.32 16.14
C ARG A 64 -8.31 -1.80 16.16
N ARG A 65 -9.38 -1.23 15.60
CA ARG A 65 -9.58 0.23 15.53
C ARG A 65 -10.31 0.81 16.75
N THR A 66 -10.89 -0.03 17.59
CA THR A 66 -11.66 0.36 18.78
C THR A 66 -11.23 -0.42 20.02
N LEU A 67 -11.40 0.20 21.20
CA LEU A 67 -11.14 -0.43 22.49
C LEU A 67 -12.15 -1.54 22.78
N ASP A 68 -11.68 -2.65 23.36
CA ASP A 68 -12.56 -3.65 23.96
C ASP A 68 -13.08 -3.16 25.30
N MET A 69 -14.38 -2.88 25.36
CA MET A 69 -15.08 -2.52 26.60
C MET A 69 -16.06 -3.63 27.03
N ARG A 70 -15.98 -4.82 26.43
CA ARG A 70 -16.86 -5.94 26.79
C ARG A 70 -16.49 -6.50 28.16
N ARG A 71 -17.47 -7.15 28.80
CA ARG A 71 -17.22 -7.89 30.04
C ARG A 71 -16.24 -9.04 29.81
N ARG A 72 -15.20 -9.10 30.63
CA ARG A 72 -14.12 -10.08 30.63
C ARG A 72 -13.86 -10.52 32.07
N MET A 73 -14.44 -11.64 32.49
CA MET A 73 -14.21 -12.17 33.84
C MET A 73 -12.73 -12.49 34.11
N GLU A 74 -11.99 -12.86 33.06
CA GLU A 74 -10.53 -13.08 33.12
C GLU A 74 -9.73 -11.82 33.52
N PHE A 75 -10.30 -10.62 33.36
CA PHE A 75 -9.65 -9.35 33.71
C PHE A 75 -10.26 -8.70 34.95
N ALA A 76 -11.13 -9.40 35.68
CA ALA A 76 -11.80 -8.84 36.85
C ALA A 76 -10.81 -8.27 37.88
N GLY A 77 -11.06 -7.02 38.31
CA GLY A 77 -10.22 -6.29 39.26
C GLY A 77 -8.84 -5.89 38.73
N THR A 78 -8.60 -5.97 37.41
CA THR A 78 -7.31 -5.64 36.79
C THR A 78 -7.39 -4.46 35.82
N GLU A 79 -6.23 -3.94 35.44
CA GLU A 79 -6.06 -2.96 34.38
C GLU A 79 -5.32 -3.60 33.19
N GLN A 80 -5.85 -3.43 31.99
CA GLN A 80 -5.28 -3.99 30.76
C GLN A 80 -4.91 -2.89 29.78
N ILE A 81 -3.70 -2.97 29.23
CA ILE A 81 -3.23 -2.03 28.21
C ILE A 81 -3.70 -2.52 26.85
N GLN A 82 -4.50 -1.69 26.18
CA GLN A 82 -4.97 -1.95 24.82
C GLN A 82 -4.30 -0.98 23.84
N TRP A 83 -3.80 -1.51 22.73
CA TRP A 83 -3.21 -0.75 21.63
C TRP A 83 -4.19 -0.63 20.47
N ILE A 84 -4.46 0.61 20.05
CA ILE A 84 -5.19 0.93 18.83
C ILE A 84 -4.37 1.96 18.03
N PRO A 85 -4.60 2.13 16.71
CA PRO A 85 -3.88 3.14 15.92
C PRO A 85 -3.93 4.58 16.48
N GLY A 86 -4.91 4.89 17.34
CA GLY A 86 -5.03 6.17 18.04
C GLY A 86 -4.20 6.32 19.33
N GLY A 87 -3.53 5.27 19.79
CA GLY A 87 -2.66 5.29 20.97
C GLY A 87 -2.83 4.10 21.92
N ARG A 88 -2.15 4.19 23.06
CA ARG A 88 -2.23 3.22 24.17
C ARG A 88 -3.26 3.68 25.19
N PHE A 89 -4.08 2.75 25.66
CA PHE A 89 -5.09 3.01 26.67
C PHE A 89 -5.01 1.98 27.78
N ALA A 90 -5.02 2.45 29.02
CA ALA A 90 -5.22 1.62 30.20
C ALA A 90 -6.73 1.47 30.44
N VAL A 91 -7.24 0.24 30.32
CA VAL A 91 -8.66 -0.09 30.52
C VAL A 91 -8.83 -0.81 31.85
N SER A 92 -9.58 -0.21 32.76
CA SER A 92 -9.84 -0.78 34.08
C SER A 92 -11.11 -1.61 34.12
N TYR A 93 -11.04 -2.75 34.78
CA TYR A 93 -12.13 -3.70 34.94
C TYR A 93 -12.52 -3.82 36.41
N ASP A 94 -13.83 -3.93 36.69
CA ASP A 94 -14.31 -4.20 38.03
C ASP A 94 -14.22 -5.68 38.43
N GLU A 95 -14.61 -5.99 39.67
CA GLU A 95 -14.57 -7.35 40.23
C GLU A 95 -15.46 -8.35 39.47
N ASP A 96 -16.47 -7.87 38.74
CA ASP A 96 -17.33 -8.71 37.90
C ASP A 96 -16.82 -8.81 36.46
N GLY A 97 -15.69 -8.15 36.15
CA GLY A 97 -15.06 -8.12 34.84
C GLY A 97 -15.66 -7.13 33.85
N TYR A 98 -16.46 -6.15 34.28
CA TYR A 98 -16.93 -5.08 33.41
C TYR A 98 -15.87 -3.99 33.24
N ALA A 99 -15.61 -3.60 31.98
CA ALA A 99 -14.74 -2.46 31.69
C ALA A 99 -15.44 -1.17 32.16
N LYS A 100 -14.83 -0.46 33.11
CA LYS A 100 -15.40 0.77 33.71
C LYS A 100 -14.88 2.03 33.08
N SER A 101 -13.59 2.07 32.73
CA SER A 101 -12.98 3.27 32.18
C SER A 101 -11.78 2.93 31.29
N ALA A 102 -11.45 3.86 30.40
CA ALA A 102 -10.27 3.79 29.57
C ALA A 102 -9.55 5.14 29.62
N VAL A 103 -8.29 5.13 30.05
CA VAL A 103 -7.45 6.34 30.15
C VAL A 103 -6.35 6.25 29.11
N ARG A 104 -6.19 7.31 28.30
CA ARG A 104 -5.11 7.39 27.32
C ARG A 104 -3.78 7.53 28.04
N LEU A 105 -2.83 6.67 27.70
CA LEU A 105 -1.46 6.77 28.19
C LEU A 105 -0.66 7.69 27.26
N HIS A 106 0.00 8.67 27.86
CA HIS A 106 0.96 9.53 27.20
C HIS A 106 2.35 9.08 27.68
N ASP A 107 3.20 8.67 26.74
CA ASP A 107 4.62 8.44 26.98
C ASP A 107 5.38 9.78 26.99
#